data_AF-A0A349XVX2-F1
#
_entry.id   AF-A0A349XVX2-F1
#
_cell.length_a   1.000
_cell.length_b   1.000
_cell.length_c   1.000
_cell.angle_alpha   90.00
_cell.angle_beta   90.00
_cell.angle_gamma   90.00
#
_symmetry.space_group_name_H-M   'P 1'
#
loop_
_entity.id
_entity.type
_entity.pdbx_description
1 polymer ?
#
loop_
_entity_poly.entity_id
_entity_poly.type
_entity_poly.pdbx_seq_one_letter_code
_entity_poly.pdbx_strand_id
1 'polypeptide(L)'
;MLGLLDIANSRSETDPEIIASLQPAISKAADKAADSFPPDEAWVFLGALAKKILGSAFAAALPSVGDAAGNLAAKSPGPAVAFVEQSAIHDAILAILPQIASGLERGFGPEAEQALSHMDTSVLWRLLQSSRQLAHVAANSQPLITRLGETLPQLPGEALQEIKGALLPLLVYDTQLPAFAALSASLTTEELLAEVSHLAGVNDLAAVTFIPILATRARELQAAGVLRDALAVTKPSLGRDALIAAILTPTMDDIDWLLREKSIDPEFRRTELLALLRKASSDTIESVFNDDECAEFALQVLPDDAADILLRATLEVVLPLSRHLTLVSRLLPRLSEGQRVDLLWRTLERCLSEHFVGDEASAIVFFLNALGDRADGKRLARLGLSRELDPELLSRNVIAFDLASDEVRIRLLQAIDDIASGLAQHYLLNIDNRAGAACAHLFSDAQALDRRAHLRASAHLLPVLLRSGHSPVSSIVTATFPAIYRELAKEDEVPDLLRFIPFFDWDRCKSARRELAETFLRSSVWSPADFALAGLYSGDLPRFLRRMAKAYDGERYIARIEEDLRSLPPQSQADVSQAISNLHLDWPAKYEWRD
;
A
#
# COMPACT_ATOMS: atom_id res chain seq x y z
N MET A 1 0.61 -49.76 66.13
CA MET A 1 1.52 -48.72 65.63
C MET A 1 1.06 -47.32 66.02
N LEU A 2 -0.13 -46.87 65.61
CA LEU A 2 -0.64 -45.52 65.92
C LEU A 2 -0.62 -45.18 67.43
N GLY A 3 -0.94 -46.13 68.31
CA GLY A 3 -0.84 -45.92 69.76
C GLY A 3 0.59 -45.88 70.31
N LEU A 4 1.56 -46.53 69.66
CA LEU A 4 2.98 -46.42 70.03
C LEU A 4 3.53 -45.02 69.67
N LEU A 5 3.09 -44.46 68.54
CA LEU A 5 3.41 -43.09 68.16
C LEU A 5 2.81 -42.06 69.13
N ASP A 6 1.60 -42.25 69.64
CA ASP A 6 1.01 -41.36 70.66
C ASP A 6 1.82 -41.36 71.96
N ILE A 7 2.30 -42.53 72.38
CA ILE A 7 3.16 -42.67 73.57
C ILE A 7 4.53 -42.03 73.33
N ALA A 8 5.08 -42.17 72.11
CA ALA A 8 6.39 -41.60 71.79
C ALA A 8 6.33 -40.07 71.64
N ASN A 9 5.29 -39.53 70.99
CA ASN A 9 5.10 -38.09 70.79
C ASN A 9 4.68 -37.34 72.08
N SER A 10 4.19 -38.03 73.12
CA SER A 10 3.83 -37.42 74.40
C SER A 10 5.02 -37.24 75.37
N ARG A 11 6.21 -37.74 75.01
CA ARG A 11 7.45 -37.56 75.79
C ARG A 11 8.19 -36.32 75.29
N SER A 12 8.49 -35.39 76.20
CA SER A 12 9.07 -34.07 75.90
C SER A 12 10.47 -34.09 75.29
N GLU A 13 11.23 -35.17 75.49
CA GLU A 13 12.51 -35.44 74.80
C GLU A 13 12.47 -36.89 74.30
N THR A 14 12.31 -37.07 72.99
CA THR A 14 12.31 -38.41 72.38
C THR A 14 13.76 -38.85 72.18
N ASP A 15 14.15 -39.95 72.83
CA ASP A 15 15.50 -40.53 72.74
C ASP A 15 15.87 -40.88 71.29
N PRO A 16 17.05 -40.43 70.78
CA PRO A 16 17.55 -40.78 69.45
C PRO A 16 17.55 -42.27 69.14
N GLU A 17 17.81 -43.15 70.12
CA GLU A 17 17.78 -44.60 69.92
C GLU A 17 16.35 -45.11 69.67
N ILE A 18 15.36 -44.50 70.32
CA ILE A 18 13.94 -44.81 70.12
C ILE A 18 13.49 -44.35 68.73
N ILE A 19 13.93 -43.17 68.28
CA ILE A 19 13.67 -42.67 66.92
C ILE A 19 14.23 -43.63 65.87
N ALA A 20 15.51 -44.01 66.02
CA ALA A 20 16.19 -44.92 65.11
C ALA A 20 15.53 -46.32 65.07
N SER A 21 14.99 -46.80 66.19
CA SER A 21 14.35 -48.12 66.25
C SER A 21 12.92 -48.14 65.68
N LEU A 22 12.16 -47.04 65.83
CA LEU A 22 10.77 -46.95 65.38
C LEU A 22 10.63 -46.56 63.91
N GLN A 23 11.55 -45.81 63.34
CA GLN A 23 11.46 -45.34 61.95
C GLN A 23 11.32 -46.49 60.91
N PRO A 24 12.11 -47.57 60.96
CA PRO A 24 11.89 -48.74 60.09
C PRO A 24 10.54 -49.44 60.35
N ALA A 25 10.07 -49.45 61.59
CA ALA A 25 8.77 -50.04 61.94
C ALA A 25 7.60 -49.21 61.40
N ILE A 26 7.75 -47.88 61.32
CA ILE A 26 6.78 -46.97 60.66
C ILE A 26 6.70 -47.28 59.18
N SER A 27 7.83 -47.35 58.47
CA SER A 27 7.86 -47.70 57.04
C SER A 27 7.18 -49.04 56.79
N LYS A 28 7.59 -50.09 57.52
CA LYS A 28 7.02 -51.43 57.37
C LYS A 28 5.52 -51.49 57.67
N ALA A 29 5.04 -50.69 58.62
CA ALA A 29 3.62 -50.59 58.93
C ALA A 29 2.84 -49.86 57.82
N ALA A 30 3.41 -48.82 57.21
CA ALA A 30 2.81 -48.12 56.08
C ALA A 30 2.71 -49.03 54.85
N ASP A 31 3.80 -49.72 54.49
CA ASP A 31 3.81 -50.67 53.36
C ASP A 31 2.81 -51.80 53.55
N LYS A 32 2.78 -52.39 54.75
CA LYS A 32 1.83 -53.46 55.08
C LYS A 32 0.38 -53.00 54.99
N ALA A 33 0.08 -51.75 55.39
CA ALA A 33 -1.26 -51.19 55.26
C ALA A 33 -1.64 -51.02 53.78
N ALA A 34 -0.74 -50.48 52.95
CA ALA A 34 -0.97 -50.31 51.51
C ALA A 34 -1.11 -51.65 50.74
N ASP A 35 -0.54 -52.73 51.25
CA ASP A 35 -0.59 -54.05 50.59
C ASP A 35 -1.71 -54.96 51.09
N SER A 36 -2.08 -54.89 52.37
CA SER A 36 -2.92 -55.92 53.02
C SER A 36 -4.27 -55.43 53.52
N PHE A 37 -4.48 -54.12 53.68
CA PHE A 37 -5.75 -53.59 54.20
C PHE A 37 -6.74 -53.32 53.07
N PRO A 38 -8.06 -53.31 53.35
CA PRO A 38 -9.04 -52.72 52.44
C PRO A 38 -8.68 -51.25 52.11
N PRO A 39 -8.89 -50.77 50.88
CA PRO A 39 -8.45 -49.44 50.46
C PRO A 39 -8.87 -48.29 51.39
N ASP A 40 -10.12 -48.26 51.84
CA ASP A 40 -10.64 -47.19 52.70
C ASP A 40 -9.98 -47.21 54.09
N GLU A 41 -9.76 -48.40 54.67
CA GLU A 41 -9.08 -48.57 55.96
C GLU A 41 -7.60 -48.22 55.85
N ALA A 42 -6.97 -48.56 54.71
CA ALA A 42 -5.58 -48.23 54.42
C ALA A 42 -5.39 -46.71 54.34
N TRP A 43 -6.27 -45.99 53.67
CA TRP A 43 -6.24 -44.52 53.58
C TRP A 43 -6.43 -43.84 54.93
N VAL A 44 -7.38 -44.29 55.75
CA VAL A 44 -7.58 -43.78 57.12
C VAL A 44 -6.32 -44.01 57.97
N PHE A 45 -5.70 -45.20 57.86
CA PHE A 45 -4.48 -45.51 58.60
C PHE A 45 -3.30 -44.65 58.16
N LEU A 46 -3.06 -44.53 56.85
CA LEU A 46 -1.95 -43.73 56.30
C LEU A 46 -2.12 -42.24 56.60
N GLY A 47 -3.34 -41.70 56.49
CA GLY A 47 -3.64 -40.32 56.87
C GLY A 47 -3.40 -40.04 58.36
N ALA A 48 -3.82 -40.95 59.24
CA ALA A 48 -3.56 -40.85 60.67
C ALA A 48 -2.06 -40.96 60.99
N LEU A 49 -1.34 -41.80 60.25
CA LEU A 49 0.11 -41.99 60.39
C LEU A 49 0.86 -40.71 59.98
N ALA A 50 0.55 -40.15 58.81
CA ALA A 50 1.12 -38.89 58.33
C ALA A 50 0.86 -37.74 59.31
N LYS A 51 -0.36 -37.62 59.85
CA LYS A 51 -0.72 -36.58 60.84
C LYS A 51 0.08 -36.67 62.14
N LYS A 52 0.41 -37.88 62.59
CA LYS A 52 1.20 -38.10 63.82
C LYS A 52 2.70 -37.91 63.60
N ILE A 53 3.16 -38.02 62.37
CA ILE A 53 4.58 -37.91 62.03
C ILE A 53 4.96 -36.48 61.66
N LEU A 54 4.05 -35.73 61.01
CA LEU A 54 4.29 -34.33 60.64
C LEU A 54 4.58 -33.47 61.88
N GLY A 55 5.70 -32.75 61.85
CA GLY A 55 6.11 -31.86 62.96
C GLY A 55 6.61 -32.60 64.22
N SER A 56 6.79 -33.92 64.16
CA SER A 56 7.32 -34.74 65.26
C SER A 56 8.80 -35.11 65.04
N ALA A 57 9.42 -35.72 66.06
CA ALA A 57 10.77 -36.28 65.96
C ALA A 57 10.91 -37.41 64.92
N PHE A 58 9.79 -37.92 64.38
CA PHE A 58 9.76 -38.98 63.38
C PHE A 58 9.58 -38.47 61.94
N ALA A 59 9.62 -37.15 61.69
CA ALA A 59 9.35 -36.55 60.38
C ALA A 59 10.17 -37.16 59.23
N ALA A 60 11.36 -37.69 59.49
CA ALA A 60 12.19 -38.38 58.50
C ALA A 60 11.57 -39.69 57.96
N ALA A 61 10.54 -40.23 58.60
CA ALA A 61 9.78 -41.39 58.13
C ALA A 61 8.67 -41.04 57.12
N LEU A 62 8.35 -39.74 56.98
CA LEU A 62 7.24 -39.26 56.15
C LEU A 62 7.36 -39.64 54.67
N PRO A 63 8.56 -39.63 54.03
CA PRO A 63 8.70 -40.08 52.64
C PRO A 63 8.24 -41.52 52.44
N SER A 64 8.56 -42.44 53.34
CA SER A 64 8.12 -43.86 53.25
C SER A 64 6.61 -44.02 53.40
N VAL A 65 5.98 -43.18 54.23
CA VAL A 65 4.51 -43.13 54.32
C VAL A 65 3.91 -42.58 53.02
N GLY A 66 4.57 -41.58 52.41
CA GLY A 66 4.23 -41.08 51.09
C GLY A 66 4.34 -42.15 50.01
N ASP A 67 5.43 -42.92 49.96
CA ASP A 67 5.62 -43.99 48.98
C ASP A 67 4.54 -45.09 49.09
N ALA A 68 4.19 -45.49 50.32
CA ALA A 68 3.09 -46.40 50.58
C ALA A 68 1.74 -45.83 50.10
N ALA A 69 1.48 -44.55 50.36
CA ALA A 69 0.30 -43.85 49.85
C ALA A 69 0.28 -43.77 48.32
N GLY A 70 1.42 -43.51 47.68
CA GLY A 70 1.56 -43.53 46.23
C GLY A 70 1.31 -44.91 45.62
N ASN A 71 1.79 -45.98 46.26
CA ASN A 71 1.52 -47.35 45.81
C ASN A 71 0.05 -47.74 45.97
N LEU A 72 -0.59 -47.29 47.05
CA LEU A 72 -2.03 -47.50 47.25
C LEU A 72 -2.85 -46.71 46.22
N ALA A 73 -2.48 -45.47 45.91
CA ALA A 73 -3.13 -44.65 44.90
C ALA A 73 -3.03 -45.25 43.48
N ALA A 74 -1.90 -45.90 43.16
CA ALA A 74 -1.75 -46.61 41.89
C ALA A 74 -2.65 -47.85 41.78
N LYS A 75 -2.91 -48.55 42.90
CA LYS A 75 -3.77 -49.75 42.92
C LYS A 75 -5.26 -49.43 42.99
N SER A 76 -5.63 -48.32 43.62
CA SER A 76 -7.02 -47.95 43.91
C SER A 76 -7.22 -46.44 43.79
N PRO A 77 -7.35 -45.92 42.56
CA PRO A 77 -7.38 -44.48 42.30
C PRO A 77 -8.67 -43.80 42.78
N GLY A 78 -9.83 -44.47 42.73
CA GLY A 78 -11.09 -43.91 43.24
C GLY A 78 -11.04 -43.57 44.74
N PRO A 79 -10.69 -44.53 45.62
CA PRO A 79 -10.50 -44.28 47.06
C PRO A 79 -9.42 -43.22 47.35
N ALA A 80 -8.38 -43.13 46.53
CA ALA A 80 -7.33 -42.12 46.68
C ALA A 80 -7.87 -40.70 46.46
N VAL A 81 -8.66 -40.50 45.39
CA VAL A 81 -9.36 -39.24 45.10
C VAL A 81 -10.29 -38.86 46.25
N ALA A 82 -11.11 -39.79 46.72
CA ALA A 82 -12.03 -39.56 47.83
C ALA A 82 -11.30 -39.18 49.13
N PHE A 83 -10.16 -39.82 49.43
CA PHE A 83 -9.33 -39.50 50.59
C PHE A 83 -8.77 -38.08 50.54
N VAL A 84 -8.24 -37.66 49.38
CA VAL A 84 -7.70 -36.31 49.20
C VAL A 84 -8.80 -35.26 49.32
N GLU A 85 -9.98 -35.52 48.74
CA GLU A 85 -11.13 -34.61 48.77
C GLU A 85 -11.69 -34.39 50.19
N GLN A 86 -11.87 -35.47 50.96
CA GLN A 86 -12.34 -35.39 52.35
C GLN A 86 -11.35 -34.67 53.27
N SER A 87 -10.08 -34.65 52.88
CA SER A 87 -8.98 -34.28 53.77
C SER A 87 -8.19 -33.06 53.31
N ALA A 88 -8.68 -32.33 52.30
CA ALA A 88 -8.07 -31.17 51.63
C ALA A 88 -7.77 -29.95 52.52
N ILE A 89 -7.91 -30.10 53.84
CA ILE A 89 -7.76 -29.06 54.88
C ILE A 89 -6.58 -29.37 55.82
N HIS A 90 -5.87 -30.50 55.67
CA HIS A 90 -4.82 -30.92 56.62
C HIS A 90 -3.40 -30.87 56.03
N ASP A 91 -2.49 -30.15 56.70
CA ASP A 91 -1.07 -30.00 56.32
C ASP A 91 -0.33 -31.33 56.13
N ALA A 92 -0.72 -32.36 56.90
CA ALA A 92 -0.13 -33.68 56.83
C ALA A 92 -0.35 -34.38 55.49
N ILE A 93 -1.46 -34.05 54.81
CA ILE A 93 -1.81 -34.64 53.53
C ILE A 93 -1.17 -33.84 52.40
N LEU A 94 -1.04 -32.51 52.55
CA LEU A 94 -0.23 -31.71 51.64
C LEU A 94 1.22 -32.22 51.56
N ALA A 95 1.77 -32.71 52.67
CA ALA A 95 3.14 -33.24 52.71
C ALA A 95 3.34 -34.58 51.98
N ILE A 96 2.27 -35.36 51.74
CA ILE A 96 2.32 -36.63 50.99
C ILE A 96 1.58 -36.55 49.64
N LEU A 97 1.00 -35.40 49.31
CA LEU A 97 0.24 -35.16 48.09
C LEU A 97 1.04 -35.45 46.81
N PRO A 98 2.34 -35.09 46.70
CA PRO A 98 3.13 -35.40 45.52
C PRO A 98 3.23 -36.91 45.23
N GLN A 99 3.38 -37.74 46.27
CA GLN A 99 3.46 -39.20 46.12
C GLN A 99 2.10 -39.79 45.75
N ILE A 100 1.01 -39.27 46.32
CA ILE A 100 -0.36 -39.66 45.92
C ILE A 100 -0.59 -39.33 44.45
N ALA A 101 -0.23 -38.11 44.02
CA ALA A 101 -0.38 -37.67 42.63
C ALA A 101 0.48 -38.51 41.65
N SER A 102 1.71 -38.87 42.03
CA SER A 102 2.53 -39.82 41.27
C SER A 102 1.92 -41.23 41.24
N GLY A 103 1.29 -41.66 42.32
CA GLY A 103 0.53 -42.91 42.37
C GLY A 103 -0.64 -42.93 41.39
N LEU A 104 -1.45 -41.86 41.38
CA LEU A 104 -2.58 -41.70 40.47
C LEU A 104 -2.16 -41.67 38.99
N GLU A 105 -0.99 -41.11 38.70
CA GLU A 105 -0.41 -41.17 37.35
C GLU A 105 -0.02 -42.60 36.97
N ARG A 106 0.70 -43.34 37.84
CA ARG A 106 1.07 -44.75 37.57
C ARG A 106 -0.14 -45.67 37.42
N GLY A 107 -1.23 -45.38 38.14
CA GLY A 107 -2.49 -46.12 38.08
C GLY A 107 -3.53 -45.51 37.14
N PHE A 108 -3.14 -44.61 36.23
CA PHE A 108 -4.10 -43.88 35.42
C PHE A 108 -4.86 -44.79 34.46
N GLY A 109 -6.19 -44.67 34.46
CA GLY A 109 -7.13 -45.45 33.67
C GLY A 109 -8.55 -44.90 33.82
N PRO A 110 -9.58 -45.61 33.31
CA PRO A 110 -10.96 -45.11 33.31
C PRO A 110 -11.49 -44.74 34.71
N GLU A 111 -11.13 -45.52 35.73
CA GLU A 111 -11.52 -45.25 37.12
C GLU A 111 -10.87 -43.96 37.66
N ALA A 112 -9.57 -43.77 37.42
CA ALA A 112 -8.84 -42.56 37.82
C ALA A 112 -9.36 -41.33 37.08
N GLU A 113 -9.57 -41.44 35.77
CA GLU A 113 -10.12 -40.37 34.93
C GLU A 113 -11.51 -39.95 35.39
N GLN A 114 -12.40 -40.92 35.66
CA GLN A 114 -13.73 -40.63 36.17
C GLN A 114 -13.67 -39.97 37.55
N ALA A 115 -12.85 -40.49 38.48
CA ALA A 115 -12.72 -39.95 39.82
C ALA A 115 -12.18 -38.49 39.80
N LEU A 116 -11.13 -38.24 39.03
CA LEU A 116 -10.56 -36.90 38.83
C LEU A 116 -11.52 -35.96 38.10
N SER A 117 -12.43 -36.47 37.27
CA SER A 117 -13.45 -35.68 36.56
C SER A 117 -14.62 -35.26 37.45
N HIS A 118 -14.77 -35.81 38.66
CA HIS A 118 -15.84 -35.43 39.60
C HIS A 118 -15.34 -34.74 40.88
N MET A 119 -14.05 -34.83 41.18
CA MET A 119 -13.39 -34.20 42.34
C MET A 119 -13.60 -32.67 42.43
N ASP A 120 -13.74 -32.09 43.62
CA ASP A 120 -13.77 -30.63 43.80
C ASP A 120 -12.63 -29.88 43.07
N THR A 121 -12.99 -28.78 42.41
CA THR A 121 -12.11 -27.94 41.61
C THR A 121 -10.85 -27.50 42.35
N SER A 122 -10.98 -27.03 43.60
CA SER A 122 -9.85 -26.52 44.38
C SER A 122 -8.84 -27.62 44.76
N VAL A 123 -9.34 -28.85 44.94
CA VAL A 123 -8.54 -30.02 45.28
C VAL A 123 -7.83 -30.56 44.05
N LEU A 124 -8.53 -30.60 42.91
CA LEU A 124 -7.98 -31.02 41.62
C LEU A 124 -6.70 -30.24 41.30
N TRP A 125 -6.69 -28.92 41.51
CA TRP A 125 -5.55 -28.06 41.16
C TRP A 125 -4.33 -28.28 42.00
N ARG A 126 -4.50 -28.37 43.32
CA ARG A 126 -3.38 -28.67 44.22
C ARG A 126 -2.75 -30.01 43.86
N LEU A 127 -3.58 -30.98 43.47
CA LEU A 127 -3.12 -32.28 43.04
C LEU A 127 -2.32 -32.20 41.72
N LEU A 128 -2.82 -31.50 40.70
CA LEU A 128 -2.09 -31.31 39.44
C LEU A 128 -0.79 -30.50 39.62
N GLN A 129 -0.80 -29.47 40.46
CA GLN A 129 0.38 -28.67 40.80
C GLN A 129 1.46 -29.52 41.50
N SER A 130 1.05 -30.48 42.33
CA SER A 130 1.97 -31.33 43.09
C SER A 130 2.73 -32.36 42.24
N SER A 131 2.26 -32.65 41.01
CA SER A 131 2.88 -33.64 40.11
C SER A 131 2.76 -33.23 38.65
N ARG A 132 3.89 -32.88 38.04
CA ARG A 132 3.99 -32.56 36.60
C ARG A 132 3.55 -33.75 35.72
N GLN A 133 3.83 -34.97 36.14
CA GLN A 133 3.45 -36.18 35.40
C GLN A 133 1.93 -36.36 35.39
N LEU A 134 1.26 -36.16 36.53
CA LEU A 134 -0.20 -36.21 36.58
C LEU A 134 -0.83 -35.07 35.77
N ALA A 135 -0.28 -33.85 35.83
CA ALA A 135 -0.70 -32.74 34.99
C ALA A 135 -0.58 -33.07 33.49
N HIS A 136 0.51 -33.74 33.09
CA HIS A 136 0.70 -34.17 31.70
C HIS A 136 -0.33 -35.21 31.28
N VAL A 137 -0.65 -36.18 32.13
CA VAL A 137 -1.70 -37.17 31.84
C VAL A 137 -3.09 -36.51 31.76
N ALA A 138 -3.41 -35.62 32.70
CA ALA A 138 -4.66 -34.85 32.68
C ALA A 138 -4.78 -33.98 31.42
N ALA A 139 -3.69 -33.36 30.98
CA ALA A 139 -3.65 -32.56 29.75
C ALA A 139 -3.87 -33.40 28.48
N ASN A 140 -3.66 -34.72 28.52
CA ASN A 140 -3.87 -35.61 27.37
C ASN A 140 -5.20 -36.38 27.44
N SER A 141 -5.99 -36.19 28.50
CA SER A 141 -7.31 -36.79 28.69
C SER A 141 -8.40 -35.82 28.25
N GLN A 142 -9.27 -36.23 27.32
CA GLN A 142 -10.32 -35.37 26.78
C GLN A 142 -11.37 -34.97 27.84
N PRO A 143 -11.88 -35.88 28.70
CA PRO A 143 -12.80 -35.51 29.77
C PRO A 143 -12.16 -34.52 30.76
N LEU A 144 -10.91 -34.77 31.14
CA LEU A 144 -10.20 -33.91 32.09
C LEU A 144 -9.92 -32.54 31.48
N ILE A 145 -9.33 -32.44 30.29
CA ILE A 145 -9.02 -31.13 29.69
C ILE A 145 -10.27 -30.28 29.48
N THR A 146 -11.41 -30.89 29.13
CA THR A 146 -12.68 -30.18 28.98
C THR A 146 -13.11 -29.59 30.32
N ARG A 147 -13.07 -30.40 31.38
CA ARG A 147 -13.33 -29.96 32.75
C ARG A 147 -12.37 -28.85 33.19
N LEU A 148 -11.07 -28.97 32.89
CA LEU A 148 -10.06 -27.95 33.17
C LEU A 148 -10.49 -26.60 32.57
N GLY A 149 -10.87 -26.60 31.28
CA GLY A 149 -11.31 -25.39 30.60
C GLY A 149 -12.51 -24.69 31.25
N GLU A 150 -13.48 -25.44 31.76
CA GLU A 150 -14.69 -24.89 32.39
C GLU A 150 -14.44 -24.28 33.78
N THR A 151 -13.44 -24.80 34.48
CA THR A 151 -13.23 -24.54 35.92
C THR A 151 -12.06 -23.61 36.20
N LEU A 152 -11.05 -23.55 35.32
CA LEU A 152 -9.91 -22.63 35.43
C LEU A 152 -10.31 -21.14 35.57
N PRO A 153 -11.31 -20.61 34.84
CA PRO A 153 -11.71 -19.20 34.97
C PRO A 153 -12.29 -18.83 36.35
N GLN A 154 -12.69 -19.83 37.14
CA GLN A 154 -13.33 -19.63 38.45
C GLN A 154 -12.30 -19.53 39.58
N LEU A 155 -11.01 -19.67 39.26
CA LEU A 155 -9.96 -19.70 40.27
C LEU A 155 -9.56 -18.31 40.79
N PRO A 156 -9.18 -18.21 42.07
CA PRO A 156 -8.54 -17.00 42.59
C PRO A 156 -7.18 -16.78 41.94
N GLY A 157 -6.76 -15.53 41.84
CA GLY A 157 -5.59 -15.12 41.05
C GLY A 157 -4.28 -15.83 41.40
N GLU A 158 -4.00 -16.07 42.68
CA GLU A 158 -2.78 -16.79 43.12
C GLU A 158 -2.78 -18.24 42.62
N ALA A 159 -3.90 -18.96 42.80
CA ALA A 159 -4.04 -20.33 42.34
C ALA A 159 -3.97 -20.43 40.80
N LEU A 160 -4.50 -19.43 40.10
CA LEU A 160 -4.43 -19.36 38.63
C LEU A 160 -2.98 -19.18 38.14
N GLN A 161 -2.17 -18.37 38.82
CA GLN A 161 -0.76 -18.18 38.46
C GLN A 161 0.06 -19.45 38.66
N GLU A 162 -0.16 -20.14 39.78
CA GLU A 162 0.52 -21.39 40.08
C GLU A 162 0.17 -22.51 39.09
N ILE A 163 -1.11 -22.70 38.78
CA ILE A 163 -1.53 -23.73 37.82
C ILE A 163 -1.08 -23.38 36.40
N LYS A 164 -1.05 -22.09 36.03
CA LYS A 164 -0.55 -21.65 34.73
C LYS A 164 0.90 -22.08 34.52
N GLY A 165 1.77 -21.88 35.51
CA GLY A 165 3.17 -22.33 35.44
C GLY A 165 3.34 -23.84 35.32
N ALA A 166 2.42 -24.63 35.89
CA ALA A 166 2.46 -26.09 35.82
C ALA A 166 1.86 -26.67 34.53
N LEU A 167 0.73 -26.12 34.09
CA LEU A 167 -0.09 -26.70 33.02
C LEU A 167 0.24 -26.13 31.64
N LEU A 168 0.46 -24.81 31.51
CA LEU A 168 0.65 -24.16 30.21
C LEU A 168 1.79 -24.79 29.38
N PRO A 169 2.97 -25.12 29.95
CA PRO A 169 4.06 -25.77 29.19
C PRO A 169 3.73 -27.17 28.66
N LEU A 170 2.60 -27.76 29.05
CA LEU A 170 2.14 -29.08 28.63
C LEU A 170 1.05 -29.00 27.55
N LEU A 171 0.52 -27.80 27.28
CA LEU A 171 -0.55 -27.55 26.31
C LEU A 171 0.07 -27.21 24.95
N VAL A 172 0.25 -28.21 24.10
CA VAL A 172 0.89 -28.08 22.78
C VAL A 172 0.09 -28.69 21.62
N TYR A 173 -1.09 -29.28 21.88
CA TYR A 173 -1.91 -29.94 20.86
C TYR A 173 -3.31 -29.33 20.77
N ASP A 174 -3.94 -29.39 19.59
CA ASP A 174 -5.28 -28.83 19.36
C ASP A 174 -6.37 -29.45 20.26
N THR A 175 -6.22 -30.72 20.65
CA THR A 175 -7.13 -31.39 21.60
C THR A 175 -7.17 -30.69 22.96
N GLN A 176 -6.14 -29.87 23.26
CA GLN A 176 -5.94 -29.22 24.54
C GLN A 176 -6.53 -27.79 24.61
N LEU A 177 -7.21 -27.37 23.55
CA LEU A 177 -7.80 -26.04 23.41
C LEU A 177 -8.66 -25.59 24.61
N PRO A 178 -9.52 -26.42 25.24
CA PRO A 178 -10.37 -25.95 26.32
C PRO A 178 -9.59 -25.35 27.50
N ALA A 179 -8.53 -26.01 27.95
CA ALA A 179 -7.69 -25.48 29.03
C ALA A 179 -6.78 -24.35 28.54
N PHE A 180 -6.25 -24.46 27.32
CA PHE A 180 -5.36 -23.44 26.75
C PHE A 180 -6.07 -22.09 26.61
N ALA A 181 -7.30 -22.08 26.09
CA ALA A 181 -8.09 -20.87 25.94
C ALA A 181 -8.35 -20.17 27.28
N ALA A 182 -8.66 -20.95 28.32
CA ALA A 182 -8.89 -20.42 29.67
C ALA A 182 -7.63 -19.79 30.27
N LEU A 183 -6.46 -20.43 30.14
CA LEU A 183 -5.20 -19.88 30.65
C LEU A 183 -4.71 -18.68 29.84
N SER A 184 -4.86 -18.74 28.51
CA SER A 184 -4.39 -17.70 27.59
C SER A 184 -5.03 -16.34 27.85
N ALA A 185 -6.30 -16.32 28.28
CA ALA A 185 -7.01 -15.10 28.64
C ALA A 185 -6.36 -14.32 29.80
N SER A 186 -5.54 -14.99 30.63
CA SER A 186 -4.87 -14.38 31.78
C SER A 186 -3.42 -13.94 31.50
N LEU A 187 -2.88 -14.21 30.31
CA LEU A 187 -1.48 -13.94 30.00
C LEU A 187 -1.17 -12.45 29.96
N THR A 188 -0.05 -12.05 30.56
CA THR A 188 0.57 -10.74 30.33
C THR A 188 1.33 -10.72 29.00
N THR A 189 1.82 -9.55 28.58
CA THR A 189 2.64 -9.44 27.35
C THR A 189 3.90 -10.30 27.42
N GLU A 190 4.61 -10.30 28.55
CA GLU A 190 5.83 -11.09 28.75
C GLU A 190 5.53 -12.59 28.71
N GLU A 191 4.44 -13.01 29.37
CA GLU A 191 4.02 -14.41 29.41
C GLU A 191 3.54 -14.90 28.04
N LEU A 192 2.84 -14.04 27.28
CA LEU A 192 2.42 -14.35 25.92
C LEU A 192 3.64 -14.59 25.01
N LEU A 193 4.66 -13.74 25.09
CA LEU A 193 5.89 -13.90 24.31
C LEU A 193 6.67 -15.16 24.72
N ALA A 194 6.74 -15.44 26.03
CA ALA A 194 7.37 -16.65 26.54
C ALA A 194 6.64 -17.91 26.06
N GLU A 195 5.30 -17.91 26.08
CA GLU A 195 4.50 -19.05 25.62
C GLU A 195 4.61 -19.26 24.11
N VAL A 196 4.57 -18.20 23.31
CA VAL A 196 4.76 -18.31 21.86
C VAL A 196 6.15 -18.84 21.53
N SER A 197 7.18 -18.38 22.25
CA SER A 197 8.56 -18.89 22.09
C SER A 197 8.67 -20.37 22.48
N HIS A 198 7.97 -20.77 23.55
CA HIS A 198 7.88 -22.15 23.99
C HIS A 198 7.21 -23.04 22.93
N LEU A 199 6.02 -22.66 22.44
CA LEU A 199 5.30 -23.39 21.38
C LEU A 199 6.14 -23.47 20.10
N ALA A 200 6.75 -22.36 19.68
CA ALA A 200 7.65 -22.35 18.52
C ALA A 200 8.83 -23.33 18.70
N GLY A 201 9.40 -23.43 19.90
CA GLY A 201 10.51 -24.33 20.19
C GLY A 201 10.11 -25.81 20.30
N VAL A 202 8.89 -26.12 20.78
CA VAL A 202 8.46 -27.49 21.05
C VAL A 202 7.77 -28.15 19.87
N ASN A 203 6.88 -27.41 19.17
CA ASN A 203 6.05 -27.98 18.11
C ASN A 203 5.97 -27.09 16.85
N ASP A 204 6.85 -26.10 16.70
CA ASP A 204 6.85 -25.16 15.57
C ASP A 204 5.48 -24.44 15.40
N LEU A 205 4.72 -24.22 16.49
CA LEU A 205 3.35 -23.65 16.50
C LEU A 205 2.33 -24.49 15.70
N ALA A 206 2.46 -25.82 15.74
CA ALA A 206 1.60 -26.73 14.96
C ALA A 206 0.11 -26.76 15.36
N ALA A 207 -0.24 -26.32 16.58
CA ALA A 207 -1.63 -26.28 17.06
C ALA A 207 -2.39 -25.10 16.42
N VAL A 208 -3.05 -25.35 15.29
CA VAL A 208 -3.73 -24.33 14.48
C VAL A 208 -4.86 -23.64 15.26
N THR A 209 -5.53 -24.37 16.16
CA THR A 209 -6.63 -23.81 16.96
C THR A 209 -6.17 -22.81 18.02
N PHE A 210 -4.87 -22.79 18.37
CA PHE A 210 -4.31 -21.85 19.34
C PHE A 210 -4.03 -20.48 18.72
N ILE A 211 -3.77 -20.43 17.42
CA ILE A 211 -3.40 -19.21 16.69
C ILE A 211 -4.43 -18.09 16.87
N PRO A 212 -5.74 -18.30 16.65
CA PRO A 212 -6.75 -17.25 16.86
C PRO A 212 -6.82 -16.75 18.30
N ILE A 213 -6.57 -17.63 19.29
CA ILE A 213 -6.59 -17.29 20.72
C ILE A 213 -5.40 -16.38 21.04
N LEU A 214 -4.20 -16.78 20.62
CA LEU A 214 -2.97 -16.01 20.82
C LEU A 214 -3.03 -14.65 20.11
N ALA A 215 -3.53 -14.63 18.86
CA ALA A 215 -3.69 -13.39 18.11
C ALA A 215 -4.73 -12.45 18.76
N THR A 216 -5.83 -12.98 19.27
CA THR A 216 -6.84 -12.19 19.99
C THR A 216 -6.25 -11.62 21.28
N ARG A 217 -5.52 -12.43 22.04
CA ARG A 217 -4.86 -11.96 23.26
C ARG A 217 -3.81 -10.88 22.97
N ALA A 218 -3.01 -11.05 21.91
CA ALA A 218 -2.05 -10.05 21.47
C ALA A 218 -2.72 -8.71 21.15
N ARG A 219 -3.91 -8.73 20.51
CA ARG A 219 -4.69 -7.52 20.21
C ARG A 219 -5.23 -6.85 21.47
N GLU A 220 -5.79 -7.63 22.40
CA GLU A 220 -6.29 -7.11 23.70
C GLU A 220 -5.18 -6.40 24.48
N LEU A 221 -3.97 -6.94 24.43
CA LEU A 221 -2.79 -6.40 25.11
C LEU A 221 -2.06 -5.31 24.30
N GLN A 222 -2.50 -5.00 23.08
CA GLN A 222 -1.81 -4.13 22.12
C GLN A 222 -0.33 -4.57 21.89
N ALA A 223 -0.07 -5.87 21.94
CA ALA A 223 1.25 -6.48 21.86
C ALA A 223 1.57 -7.06 20.46
N ALA A 224 0.72 -6.83 19.45
CA ALA A 224 0.89 -7.40 18.11
C ALA A 224 2.25 -7.05 17.47
N GLY A 225 2.71 -5.80 17.60
CA GLY A 225 4.01 -5.36 17.07
C GLY A 225 5.20 -6.06 17.71
N VAL A 226 5.21 -6.20 19.04
CA VAL A 226 6.29 -6.91 19.75
C VAL A 226 6.25 -8.41 19.44
N LEU A 227 5.05 -8.98 19.29
CA LEU A 227 4.87 -10.39 18.99
C LEU A 227 5.37 -10.75 17.57
N ARG A 228 5.08 -9.94 16.55
CA ARG A 228 5.63 -10.18 15.20
C ARG A 228 7.16 -10.07 15.17
N ASP A 229 7.74 -9.13 15.92
CA ASP A 229 9.20 -8.96 15.98
C ASP A 229 9.86 -10.17 16.63
N ALA A 230 9.25 -10.70 17.70
CA ALA A 230 9.70 -11.95 18.32
C ALA A 230 9.59 -13.14 17.34
N LEU A 231 8.48 -13.23 16.58
CA LEU A 231 8.27 -14.28 15.59
C LEU A 231 9.22 -14.19 14.39
N ALA A 232 9.68 -13.00 14.00
CA ALA A 232 10.65 -12.85 12.91
C ALA A 232 11.99 -13.55 13.22
N VAL A 233 12.36 -13.61 14.50
CA VAL A 233 13.61 -14.27 14.94
C VAL A 233 13.45 -15.78 15.12
N THR A 234 12.21 -16.30 15.17
CA THR A 234 11.98 -17.75 15.31
C THR A 234 12.17 -18.49 13.99
N LYS A 235 12.47 -19.78 14.11
CA LYS A 235 12.65 -20.68 12.97
C LYS A 235 11.41 -20.66 12.07
N PRO A 236 11.57 -20.57 10.73
CA PRO A 236 10.46 -20.62 9.80
C PRO A 236 9.62 -21.90 9.94
N SER A 237 8.30 -21.72 10.06
CA SER A 237 7.30 -22.79 10.08
C SER A 237 5.94 -22.28 9.60
N LEU A 238 5.07 -23.20 9.17
CA LEU A 238 3.70 -22.86 8.78
C LEU A 238 2.90 -22.25 9.94
N GLY A 239 3.12 -22.72 11.18
CA GLY A 239 2.45 -22.21 12.37
C GLY A 239 2.89 -20.79 12.72
N ARG A 240 4.19 -20.49 12.60
CA ARG A 240 4.75 -19.14 12.75
C ARG A 240 4.10 -18.18 11.75
N ASP A 241 4.09 -18.56 10.48
CA ASP A 241 3.57 -17.72 9.39
C ASP A 241 2.05 -17.49 9.55
N ALA A 242 1.31 -18.52 9.94
CA ALA A 242 -0.13 -18.40 10.24
C ALA A 242 -0.40 -17.48 11.45
N LEU A 243 0.45 -17.50 12.48
CA LEU A 243 0.33 -16.58 13.61
C LEU A 243 0.67 -15.14 13.21
N ILE A 244 1.71 -14.92 12.41
CA ILE A 244 2.04 -13.61 11.84
C ILE A 244 0.84 -13.07 11.03
N ALA A 245 0.28 -13.86 10.12
CA ALA A 245 -0.87 -13.46 9.33
C ALA A 245 -2.10 -13.10 10.20
N ALA A 246 -2.31 -13.81 11.32
CA ALA A 246 -3.45 -13.58 12.23
C ALA A 246 -3.33 -12.31 13.09
N ILE A 247 -2.11 -11.79 13.29
CA ILE A 247 -1.84 -10.58 14.06
C ILE A 247 -1.68 -9.33 13.20
N LEU A 248 -1.29 -9.49 11.93
CA LEU A 248 -1.17 -8.38 10.99
C LEU A 248 -2.54 -7.75 10.70
N THR A 249 -2.54 -6.43 10.69
CA THR A 249 -3.68 -5.56 10.40
C THR A 249 -3.34 -4.65 9.24
N PRO A 250 -4.32 -4.12 8.48
CA PRO A 250 -4.04 -3.32 7.29
C PRO A 250 -3.70 -1.87 7.67
N THR A 251 -2.64 -1.69 8.46
CA THR A 251 -2.10 -0.42 8.94
C THR A 251 -0.76 -0.13 8.26
N MET A 252 -0.32 1.13 8.27
CA MET A 252 0.97 1.52 7.70
C MET A 252 2.14 0.79 8.40
N ASP A 253 2.12 0.72 9.73
CA ASP A 253 3.18 0.09 10.53
C ASP A 253 3.35 -1.41 10.22
N ASP A 254 2.25 -2.09 9.89
CA ASP A 254 2.26 -3.52 9.55
C ASP A 254 2.72 -3.75 8.11
N ILE A 255 2.34 -2.88 7.19
CA ILE A 255 2.78 -2.94 5.80
C ILE A 255 4.27 -2.61 5.70
N ASP A 256 4.73 -1.54 6.33
CA ASP A 256 6.15 -1.13 6.33
C ASP A 256 7.03 -2.23 6.93
N TRP A 257 6.64 -2.79 8.08
CA TRP A 257 7.34 -3.91 8.69
C TRP A 257 7.44 -5.11 7.74
N LEU A 258 6.34 -5.50 7.11
CA LEU A 258 6.31 -6.65 6.19
C LEU A 258 7.19 -6.42 4.95
N LEU A 259 7.23 -5.19 4.44
CA LEU A 259 8.09 -4.84 3.29
C LEU A 259 9.57 -4.93 3.66
N ARG A 260 9.97 -4.43 4.84
CA ARG A 260 11.37 -4.33 5.28
C ARG A 260 11.94 -5.62 5.85
N GLU A 261 11.14 -6.45 6.51
CA GLU A 261 11.63 -7.61 7.24
C GLU A 261 12.19 -8.69 6.29
N LYS A 262 13.47 -9.06 6.42
CA LYS A 262 14.16 -9.96 5.47
C LYS A 262 14.11 -11.43 5.88
N SER A 263 13.81 -11.73 7.15
CA SER A 263 13.70 -13.09 7.68
C SER A 263 12.45 -13.84 7.20
N ILE A 264 11.46 -13.10 6.71
CA ILE A 264 10.19 -13.63 6.21
C ILE A 264 10.34 -14.09 4.75
N ASP A 265 9.79 -15.27 4.47
CA ASP A 265 9.79 -15.86 3.14
C ASP A 265 9.17 -14.90 2.09
N PRO A 266 9.79 -14.71 0.91
CA PRO A 266 9.29 -13.78 -0.10
C PRO A 266 7.88 -14.11 -0.62
N GLU A 267 7.51 -15.39 -0.72
CA GLU A 267 6.19 -15.80 -1.21
C GLU A 267 5.10 -15.53 -0.18
N PHE A 268 5.36 -15.84 1.10
CA PHE A 268 4.48 -15.48 2.20
C PHE A 268 4.30 -13.96 2.28
N ARG A 269 5.40 -13.19 2.23
CA ARG A 269 5.38 -11.73 2.25
C ARG A 269 4.49 -11.14 1.15
N ARG A 270 4.65 -11.64 -0.08
CA ARG A 270 3.83 -11.20 -1.23
C ARG A 270 2.35 -11.50 -0.98
N THR A 271 2.04 -12.70 -0.49
CA THR A 271 0.65 -13.14 -0.26
C THR A 271 -0.03 -12.31 0.82
N GLU A 272 0.65 -12.08 1.94
CA GLU A 272 0.12 -11.26 3.03
C GLU A 272 0.06 -9.78 2.68
N LEU A 273 1.05 -9.24 1.95
CA LEU A 273 0.99 -7.85 1.48
C LEU A 273 -0.25 -7.61 0.61
N LEU A 274 -0.57 -8.54 -0.29
CA LEU A 274 -1.79 -8.46 -1.10
C LEU A 274 -3.05 -8.54 -0.24
N ALA A 275 -3.08 -9.40 0.77
CA ALA A 275 -4.21 -9.53 1.68
C ALA A 275 -4.44 -8.26 2.52
N LEU A 276 -3.35 -7.66 3.02
CA LEU A 276 -3.37 -6.41 3.78
C LEU A 276 -3.81 -5.24 2.89
N LEU A 277 -3.18 -5.05 1.74
CA LEU A 277 -3.51 -3.96 0.82
C LEU A 277 -4.96 -4.08 0.34
N ARG A 278 -5.50 -5.27 0.08
CA ARG A 278 -6.93 -5.41 -0.27
C ARG A 278 -7.88 -4.95 0.84
N LYS A 279 -7.51 -5.15 2.11
CA LYS A 279 -8.32 -4.75 3.28
C LYS A 279 -8.04 -3.33 3.79
N ALA A 280 -6.96 -2.70 3.33
CA ALA A 280 -6.55 -1.36 3.75
C ALA A 280 -7.56 -0.28 3.36
N SER A 281 -7.70 0.73 4.23
CA SER A 281 -8.44 1.96 3.90
C SER A 281 -7.72 2.76 2.82
N SER A 282 -8.43 3.69 2.18
CA SER A 282 -7.83 4.60 1.20
C SER A 282 -6.72 5.46 1.83
N ASP A 283 -6.87 5.90 3.09
CA ASP A 283 -5.84 6.64 3.84
C ASP A 283 -4.54 5.83 4.04
N THR A 284 -4.66 4.53 4.33
CA THR A 284 -3.48 3.66 4.46
C THR A 284 -2.81 3.45 3.10
N ILE A 285 -3.57 3.22 2.03
CA ILE A 285 -3.01 3.12 0.67
C ILE A 285 -2.28 4.42 0.31
N GLU A 286 -2.90 5.56 0.58
CA GLU A 286 -2.31 6.86 0.36
C GLU A 286 -0.97 6.98 1.08
N SER A 287 -0.92 6.61 2.35
CA SER A 287 0.31 6.62 3.14
C SER A 287 1.40 5.72 2.54
N VAL A 288 1.04 4.50 2.12
CA VAL A 288 1.98 3.52 1.52
C VAL A 288 2.55 4.02 0.19
N PHE A 289 1.72 4.56 -0.69
CA PHE A 289 2.16 5.02 -2.01
C PHE A 289 2.69 6.46 -2.01
N ASN A 290 2.49 7.22 -0.93
CA ASN A 290 3.10 8.53 -0.73
C ASN A 290 4.52 8.46 -0.15
N ASP A 291 4.83 7.43 0.64
CA ASP A 291 6.19 7.15 1.10
C ASP A 291 7.06 6.56 -0.02
N ASP A 292 8.23 7.17 -0.30
CA ASP A 292 9.09 6.77 -1.43
C ASP A 292 9.60 5.33 -1.29
N GLU A 293 10.08 4.95 -0.12
CA GLU A 293 10.65 3.62 0.11
C GLU A 293 9.54 2.55 0.04
N CYS A 294 8.42 2.77 0.75
CA CYS A 294 7.31 1.84 0.77
C CYS A 294 6.69 1.68 -0.61
N ALA A 295 6.53 2.77 -1.37
CA ALA A 295 6.01 2.72 -2.73
C ALA A 295 6.93 1.91 -3.64
N GLU A 296 8.24 2.12 -3.58
CA GLU A 296 9.20 1.37 -4.40
C GLU A 296 9.14 -0.13 -4.08
N PHE A 297 9.22 -0.50 -2.80
CA PHE A 297 9.13 -1.90 -2.38
C PHE A 297 7.77 -2.53 -2.72
N ALA A 298 6.67 -1.83 -2.48
CA ALA A 298 5.33 -2.30 -2.83
C ALA A 298 5.22 -2.53 -4.33
N LEU A 299 5.72 -1.63 -5.17
CA LEU A 299 5.69 -1.78 -6.63
C LEU A 299 6.55 -2.96 -7.11
N GLN A 300 7.68 -3.26 -6.46
CA GLN A 300 8.52 -4.42 -6.78
C GLN A 300 7.85 -5.74 -6.40
N VAL A 301 7.17 -5.79 -5.24
CA VAL A 301 6.54 -7.01 -4.73
C VAL A 301 5.17 -7.27 -5.37
N LEU A 302 4.43 -6.21 -5.68
CA LEU A 302 3.10 -6.32 -6.25
C LEU A 302 3.16 -6.97 -7.63
N PRO A 303 2.60 -8.19 -7.76
CA PRO A 303 2.55 -8.86 -9.03
C PRO A 303 1.61 -8.11 -9.96
N ASP A 304 1.83 -8.38 -11.22
CA ASP A 304 1.18 -7.69 -12.30
C ASP A 304 -0.33 -7.99 -12.41
N ASP A 305 -0.78 -9.12 -11.85
CA ASP A 305 -2.19 -9.50 -11.72
C ASP A 305 -2.95 -8.80 -10.57
N ALA A 306 -2.27 -8.02 -9.72
CA ALA A 306 -2.88 -7.23 -8.64
C ALA A 306 -3.53 -5.91 -9.14
N ALA A 307 -4.20 -5.98 -10.30
CA ALA A 307 -4.80 -4.82 -10.97
C ALA A 307 -5.87 -4.12 -10.11
N ASP A 308 -6.54 -4.85 -9.21
CA ASP A 308 -7.52 -4.31 -8.27
C ASP A 308 -6.89 -3.28 -7.31
N ILE A 309 -5.73 -3.60 -6.73
CA ILE A 309 -5.02 -2.72 -5.79
C ILE A 309 -4.46 -1.51 -6.53
N LEU A 310 -3.82 -1.73 -7.68
CA LEU A 310 -3.22 -0.65 -8.46
C LEU A 310 -4.30 0.32 -8.98
N LEU A 311 -5.44 -0.20 -9.45
CA LEU A 311 -6.57 0.62 -9.87
C LEU A 311 -7.10 1.45 -8.69
N ARG A 312 -7.25 0.85 -7.51
CA ARG A 312 -7.69 1.54 -6.30
C ARG A 312 -6.74 2.68 -5.92
N ALA A 313 -5.43 2.41 -5.92
CA ALA A 313 -4.39 3.42 -5.67
C ALA A 313 -4.41 4.56 -6.70
N THR A 314 -4.72 4.29 -7.97
CA THR A 314 -4.79 5.34 -9.01
C THR A 314 -6.09 6.15 -9.01
N LEU A 315 -7.21 5.59 -8.54
CA LEU A 315 -8.54 6.21 -8.66
C LEU A 315 -9.03 6.86 -7.36
N GLU A 316 -8.67 6.31 -6.21
CA GLU A 316 -9.19 6.75 -4.91
C GLU A 316 -8.24 7.65 -4.13
N VAL A 317 -6.97 7.68 -4.53
CA VAL A 317 -5.89 8.32 -3.77
C VAL A 317 -5.22 9.41 -4.60
N VAL A 318 -4.82 10.50 -3.95
CA VAL A 318 -4.06 11.59 -4.57
C VAL A 318 -2.57 11.29 -4.53
N LEU A 319 -2.05 10.75 -5.63
CA LEU A 319 -0.62 10.45 -5.77
C LEU A 319 0.14 11.57 -6.49
N PRO A 320 1.42 11.80 -6.17
CA PRO A 320 2.33 12.58 -7.00
C PRO A 320 2.30 12.07 -8.45
N LEU A 321 2.31 13.00 -9.41
CA LEU A 321 2.07 12.66 -10.82
C LEU A 321 3.06 11.61 -11.33
N SER A 322 4.35 11.69 -10.99
CA SER A 322 5.36 10.68 -11.39
C SER A 322 4.99 9.24 -10.99
N ARG A 323 4.50 9.04 -9.76
CA ARG A 323 4.06 7.72 -9.27
C ARG A 323 2.74 7.29 -9.92
N HIS A 324 1.82 8.24 -10.10
CA HIS A 324 0.59 8.03 -10.85
C HIS A 324 0.88 7.50 -12.25
N LEU A 325 1.79 8.12 -13.00
CA LEU A 325 2.15 7.69 -14.36
C LEU A 325 2.80 6.31 -14.38
N THR A 326 3.62 5.98 -13.38
CA THR A 326 4.23 4.66 -13.24
C THR A 326 3.17 3.57 -13.05
N LEU A 327 2.21 3.82 -12.16
CA LEU A 327 1.09 2.91 -11.91
C LEU A 327 0.19 2.72 -13.14
N VAL A 328 -0.21 3.83 -13.77
CA VAL A 328 -1.08 3.79 -14.96
C VAL A 328 -0.39 2.99 -16.07
N SER A 329 0.89 3.21 -16.34
CA SER A 329 1.62 2.51 -17.39
C SER A 329 1.65 0.99 -17.18
N ARG A 330 1.76 0.52 -15.94
CA ARG A 330 1.66 -0.91 -15.60
C ARG A 330 0.24 -1.46 -15.74
N LEU A 331 -0.76 -0.63 -15.45
CA LEU A 331 -2.16 -1.02 -15.38
C LEU A 331 -2.83 -1.09 -16.77
N LEU A 332 -2.49 -0.16 -17.68
CA LEU A 332 -3.15 -0.01 -18.99
C LEU A 332 -3.30 -1.32 -19.79
N PRO A 333 -2.28 -2.20 -19.91
CA PRO A 333 -2.39 -3.43 -20.69
C PRO A 333 -3.44 -4.41 -20.16
N ARG A 334 -3.91 -4.25 -18.92
CA ARG A 334 -4.75 -5.21 -18.19
C ARG A 334 -6.19 -4.75 -18.01
N LEU A 335 -6.46 -3.48 -18.28
CA LEU A 335 -7.80 -2.93 -18.15
C LEU A 335 -8.67 -3.28 -19.34
N SER A 336 -9.97 -3.45 -19.06
CA SER A 336 -11.01 -3.42 -20.09
C SER A 336 -10.97 -2.09 -20.85
N GLU A 337 -11.46 -2.09 -22.09
CA GLU A 337 -11.41 -0.90 -22.95
C GLU A 337 -12.06 0.33 -22.30
N GLY A 338 -13.23 0.17 -21.67
CA GLY A 338 -13.93 1.26 -20.99
C GLY A 338 -13.13 1.85 -19.82
N GLN A 339 -12.64 1.01 -18.91
CA GLN A 339 -11.82 1.44 -17.77
C GLN A 339 -10.51 2.10 -18.23
N ARG A 340 -9.94 1.59 -19.32
CA ARG A 340 -8.70 2.13 -19.90
C ARG A 340 -8.91 3.56 -20.39
N VAL A 341 -9.97 3.82 -21.15
CA VAL A 341 -10.27 5.16 -21.69
C VAL A 341 -10.51 6.15 -20.54
N ASP A 342 -11.28 5.77 -19.52
CA ASP A 342 -11.55 6.64 -18.38
C ASP A 342 -10.28 7.00 -17.60
N LEU A 343 -9.41 6.01 -17.36
CA LEU A 343 -8.14 6.21 -16.67
C LEU A 343 -7.17 7.08 -17.49
N LEU A 344 -7.11 6.87 -18.81
CA LEU A 344 -6.29 7.67 -19.72
C LEU A 344 -6.71 9.15 -19.68
N TRP A 345 -8.01 9.44 -19.70
CA TRP A 345 -8.50 10.81 -19.62
C TRP A 345 -8.17 11.50 -18.31
N ARG A 346 -8.35 10.83 -17.17
CA ARG A 346 -7.94 11.36 -15.86
C ARG A 346 -6.44 11.63 -15.79
N THR A 347 -5.66 10.73 -16.39
CA THR A 347 -4.20 10.84 -16.44
C THR A 347 -3.77 12.02 -17.32
N LEU A 348 -4.35 12.16 -18.51
CA LEU A 348 -4.09 13.27 -19.42
C LEU A 348 -4.49 14.62 -18.82
N GLU A 349 -5.61 14.70 -18.11
CA GLU A 349 -6.05 15.93 -17.43
C GLU A 349 -4.98 16.45 -16.46
N ARG A 350 -4.36 15.55 -15.68
CA ARG A 350 -3.24 15.89 -14.81
C ARG A 350 -1.97 16.20 -15.59
N CYS A 351 -1.60 15.36 -16.56
CA CYS A 351 -0.39 15.57 -17.37
C CYS A 351 -0.41 16.92 -18.08
N LEU A 352 -1.56 17.33 -18.62
CA LEU A 352 -1.70 18.59 -19.34
C LEU A 352 -1.63 19.82 -18.43
N SER A 353 -1.84 19.66 -17.11
CA SER A 353 -1.98 20.75 -16.14
C SER A 353 -0.82 20.86 -15.14
N GLU A 354 0.01 19.82 -15.01
CA GLU A 354 1.09 19.73 -14.02
C GLU A 354 2.45 19.46 -14.71
N HIS A 355 3.54 19.92 -14.09
CA HIS A 355 4.91 19.50 -14.43
C HIS A 355 5.27 18.19 -13.73
N PHE A 356 6.13 17.39 -14.35
CA PHE A 356 6.62 16.13 -13.80
C PHE A 356 8.01 15.76 -14.33
N VAL A 357 8.71 14.90 -13.58
CA VAL A 357 10.09 14.52 -13.90
C VAL A 357 10.13 13.65 -15.17
N GLY A 358 11.01 13.99 -16.11
CA GLY A 358 11.29 13.21 -17.32
C GLY A 358 10.99 13.96 -18.61
N ASP A 359 10.85 13.23 -19.71
CA ASP A 359 10.39 13.77 -20.99
C ASP A 359 8.85 13.87 -21.00
N GLU A 360 8.36 15.02 -20.54
CA GLU A 360 6.92 15.24 -20.36
C GLU A 360 6.15 15.19 -21.69
N ALA A 361 6.70 15.71 -22.78
CA ALA A 361 6.04 15.72 -24.08
C ALA A 361 5.88 14.30 -24.62
N SER A 362 6.94 13.49 -24.54
CA SER A 362 6.89 12.08 -24.97
C SER A 362 5.92 11.26 -24.12
N ALA A 363 5.82 11.53 -22.81
CA ALA A 363 4.84 10.88 -21.94
C ALA A 363 3.39 11.25 -22.32
N ILE A 364 3.11 12.53 -22.59
CA ILE A 364 1.79 12.96 -23.07
C ILE A 364 1.45 12.29 -24.40
N VAL A 365 2.40 12.26 -25.35
CA VAL A 365 2.22 11.57 -26.64
C VAL A 365 1.89 10.09 -26.44
N PHE A 366 2.56 9.40 -25.51
CA PHE A 366 2.25 8.00 -25.19
C PHE A 366 0.79 7.82 -24.75
N PHE A 367 0.29 8.66 -23.82
CA PHE A 367 -1.09 8.56 -23.34
C PHE A 367 -2.13 9.00 -24.38
N LEU A 368 -1.80 9.99 -25.22
CA LEU A 368 -2.61 10.39 -26.37
C LEU A 368 -2.75 9.22 -27.35
N ASN A 369 -1.64 8.60 -27.73
CA ASN A 369 -1.64 7.49 -28.68
C ASN A 369 -2.35 6.25 -28.11
N ALA A 370 -2.32 6.05 -26.78
CA ALA A 370 -3.09 5.00 -26.12
C ALA A 370 -4.62 5.23 -26.18
N LEU A 371 -5.10 6.47 -26.35
CA LEU A 371 -6.50 6.76 -26.66
C LEU A 371 -6.85 6.47 -28.13
N GLY A 372 -5.91 6.70 -29.05
CA GLY A 372 -6.10 6.49 -30.48
C GLY A 372 -7.32 7.23 -31.04
N ASP A 373 -8.20 6.50 -31.72
CA ASP A 373 -9.41 7.05 -32.35
C ASP A 373 -10.48 7.54 -31.37
N ARG A 374 -10.36 7.18 -30.08
CA ARG A 374 -11.24 7.60 -28.97
C ARG A 374 -10.88 8.98 -28.41
N ALA A 375 -9.79 9.58 -28.88
CA ALA A 375 -9.41 10.93 -28.50
C ALA A 375 -10.50 11.95 -28.90
N ASP A 376 -10.75 12.92 -28.02
CA ASP A 376 -11.64 14.06 -28.26
C ASP A 376 -10.78 15.32 -28.36
N GLY A 377 -10.55 15.79 -29.58
CA GLY A 377 -9.74 16.98 -29.84
C GLY A 377 -10.27 18.24 -29.14
N LYS A 378 -11.58 18.37 -28.96
CA LYS A 378 -12.18 19.53 -28.26
C LYS A 378 -11.91 19.48 -26.77
N ARG A 379 -11.96 18.28 -26.18
CA ARG A 379 -11.61 18.09 -24.77
C ARG A 379 -10.12 18.33 -24.54
N LEU A 380 -9.26 17.81 -25.42
CA LEU A 380 -7.81 18.05 -25.36
C LEU A 380 -7.46 19.53 -25.46
N ALA A 381 -8.06 20.26 -26.41
CA ALA A 381 -7.86 21.70 -26.54
C ALA A 381 -8.27 22.46 -25.28
N ARG A 382 -9.44 22.14 -24.70
CA ARG A 382 -9.94 22.79 -23.48
C ARG A 382 -9.05 22.54 -22.26
N LEU A 383 -8.56 21.31 -22.09
CA LEU A 383 -7.70 20.94 -20.95
C LEU A 383 -6.28 21.48 -21.13
N GLY A 384 -5.68 21.27 -22.31
CA GLY A 384 -4.27 21.51 -22.55
C GLY A 384 -3.90 22.91 -23.03
N LEU A 385 -4.86 23.76 -23.38
CA LEU A 385 -4.64 25.12 -23.88
C LEU A 385 -5.44 26.17 -23.09
N SER A 386 -5.84 25.85 -21.86
CA SER A 386 -6.62 26.77 -21.03
C SER A 386 -5.83 28.04 -20.72
N ARG A 387 -6.55 29.13 -20.43
CA ARG A 387 -5.95 30.42 -20.07
C ARG A 387 -5.11 30.37 -18.77
N GLU A 388 -5.37 29.40 -17.91
CA GLU A 388 -4.76 29.29 -16.58
C GLU A 388 -3.41 28.56 -16.62
N LEU A 389 -3.04 27.97 -17.76
CA LEU A 389 -1.78 27.24 -17.90
C LEU A 389 -0.57 28.17 -17.99
N ASP A 390 0.51 27.73 -17.36
CA ASP A 390 1.83 28.33 -17.53
C ASP A 390 2.32 28.23 -19.00
N PRO A 391 3.02 29.24 -19.53
CA PRO A 391 3.60 29.22 -20.87
C PRO A 391 4.44 27.98 -21.22
N GLU A 392 5.17 27.41 -20.26
CA GLU A 392 5.98 26.21 -20.49
C GLU A 392 5.10 24.97 -20.70
N LEU A 393 4.07 24.79 -19.87
CA LEU A 393 3.06 23.73 -20.02
C LEU A 393 2.30 23.87 -21.34
N LEU A 394 1.91 25.11 -21.70
CA LEU A 394 1.24 25.40 -22.95
C LEU A 394 2.12 25.00 -24.15
N SER A 395 3.39 25.40 -24.15
CA SER A 395 4.35 25.09 -25.21
C SER A 395 4.53 23.58 -25.36
N ARG A 396 4.74 22.88 -24.25
CA ARG A 396 4.85 21.42 -24.20
C ARG A 396 3.60 20.72 -24.74
N ASN A 397 2.41 21.17 -24.33
CA ASN A 397 1.14 20.56 -24.76
C ASN A 397 0.93 20.69 -26.27
N VAL A 398 1.23 21.86 -26.83
CA VAL A 398 1.18 22.09 -28.28
C VAL A 398 2.16 21.18 -29.03
N ILE A 399 3.39 21.03 -28.52
CA ILE A 399 4.37 20.10 -29.10
C ILE A 399 3.86 18.66 -29.05
N ALA A 400 3.30 18.23 -27.92
CA ALA A 400 2.75 16.88 -27.77
C ALA A 400 1.55 16.63 -28.70
N PHE A 401 0.70 17.63 -28.93
CA PHE A 401 -0.40 17.54 -29.89
C PHE A 401 0.08 17.38 -31.33
N ASP A 402 1.18 18.05 -31.69
CA ASP A 402 1.77 17.92 -33.02
C ASP A 402 2.44 16.56 -33.25
N LEU A 403 3.08 16.00 -32.21
CA LEU A 403 3.79 14.72 -32.24
C LEU A 403 2.89 13.48 -32.03
N ALA A 404 1.60 13.66 -31.80
CA ALA A 404 0.66 12.57 -31.61
C ALA A 404 0.51 11.71 -32.89
N SER A 405 0.06 10.46 -32.74
CA SER A 405 -0.19 9.56 -33.88
C SER A 405 -1.24 10.13 -34.84
N ASP A 406 -1.23 9.66 -36.09
CA ASP A 406 -2.16 10.13 -37.11
C ASP A 406 -3.63 10.02 -36.67
N GLU A 407 -4.00 8.95 -35.94
CA GLU A 407 -5.38 8.79 -35.46
C GLU A 407 -5.80 9.93 -34.52
N VAL A 408 -4.94 10.28 -33.57
CA VAL A 408 -5.19 11.36 -32.60
C VAL A 408 -5.07 12.72 -33.27
N ARG A 409 -4.07 12.89 -34.13
CA ARG A 409 -3.82 14.13 -34.88
C ARG A 409 -5.04 14.50 -35.71
N ILE A 410 -5.67 13.56 -36.41
CA ILE A 410 -6.92 13.81 -37.15
C ILE A 410 -8.02 14.38 -36.23
N ARG A 411 -8.16 13.85 -35.00
CA ARG A 411 -9.15 14.37 -34.02
C ARG A 411 -8.83 15.80 -33.58
N LEU A 412 -7.55 16.12 -33.39
CA LEU A 412 -7.08 17.47 -33.06
C LEU A 412 -7.31 18.45 -34.23
N LEU A 413 -7.00 18.05 -35.47
CA LEU A 413 -7.21 18.86 -36.67
C LEU A 413 -8.70 19.13 -36.92
N GLN A 414 -9.58 18.16 -36.65
CA GLN A 414 -11.04 18.35 -36.68
C GLN A 414 -11.53 19.35 -35.62
N ALA A 415 -10.76 19.55 -34.55
CA ALA A 415 -11.03 20.48 -33.47
C ALA A 415 -10.14 21.74 -33.54
N ILE A 416 -9.62 22.11 -34.73
CA ILE A 416 -8.72 23.27 -34.87
C ILE A 416 -9.37 24.59 -34.41
N ASP A 417 -10.69 24.73 -34.54
CA ASP A 417 -11.44 25.87 -34.01
C ASP A 417 -11.34 25.95 -32.48
N ASP A 418 -11.42 24.81 -31.78
CA ASP A 418 -11.29 24.73 -30.32
C ASP A 418 -9.84 24.99 -29.89
N ILE A 419 -8.84 24.53 -30.65
CA ILE A 419 -7.42 24.84 -30.43
C ILE A 419 -7.17 26.35 -30.55
N ALA A 420 -7.65 26.96 -31.64
CA ALA A 420 -7.57 28.41 -31.84
C ALA A 420 -8.25 29.16 -30.70
N SER A 421 -9.43 28.69 -30.27
CA SER A 421 -10.18 29.29 -29.17
C SER A 421 -9.44 29.21 -27.84
N GLY A 422 -8.82 28.08 -27.51
CA GLY A 422 -7.99 27.94 -26.31
C GLY A 422 -6.80 28.90 -26.32
N LEU A 423 -6.03 28.90 -27.42
CA LEU A 423 -4.88 29.80 -27.57
C LEU A 423 -5.28 31.28 -27.55
N ALA A 424 -6.44 31.63 -28.13
CA ALA A 424 -6.89 33.01 -28.20
C ALA A 424 -7.44 33.56 -26.87
N GLN A 425 -7.71 32.71 -25.88
CA GLN A 425 -8.06 33.15 -24.52
C GLN A 425 -6.87 33.80 -23.80
N HIS A 426 -5.64 33.52 -24.26
CA HIS A 426 -4.44 34.20 -23.78
C HIS A 426 -4.39 35.61 -24.36
N TYR A 427 -4.23 36.62 -23.48
CA TYR A 427 -4.17 38.00 -23.94
C TYR A 427 -2.92 38.26 -24.81
N LEU A 428 -1.80 37.68 -24.39
CA LEU A 428 -0.53 37.56 -25.10
C LEU A 428 -0.13 36.09 -25.10
N LEU A 429 0.18 35.54 -26.26
CA LEU A 429 0.60 34.15 -26.42
C LEU A 429 2.11 34.04 -26.20
N ASN A 430 2.50 33.52 -25.05
CA ASN A 430 3.89 33.25 -24.72
C ASN A 430 4.18 31.76 -24.97
N ILE A 431 4.93 31.45 -26.02
CA ILE A 431 5.32 30.08 -26.38
C ILE A 431 6.75 30.06 -26.88
N ASP A 432 7.43 28.91 -26.83
CA ASP A 432 8.76 28.78 -27.42
C ASP A 432 8.73 28.55 -28.94
N ASN A 433 9.91 28.61 -29.59
CA ASN A 433 10.05 28.42 -31.03
C ASN A 433 9.54 27.06 -31.51
N ARG A 434 9.73 25.99 -30.72
CA ARG A 434 9.32 24.63 -31.11
C ARG A 434 7.81 24.51 -31.07
N ALA A 435 7.17 25.05 -30.04
CA ALA A 435 5.72 25.14 -29.94
C ALA A 435 5.12 26.02 -31.04
N GLY A 436 5.78 27.13 -31.39
CA GLY A 436 5.41 27.98 -32.52
C GLY A 436 5.41 27.22 -33.85
N ALA A 437 6.46 26.44 -34.11
CA ALA A 437 6.54 25.59 -35.31
C ALA A 437 5.50 24.46 -35.31
N ALA A 438 5.34 23.76 -34.19
CA ALA A 438 4.35 22.70 -34.00
C ALA A 438 2.91 23.21 -34.23
N CYS A 439 2.58 24.38 -33.68
CA CYS A 439 1.28 25.01 -33.89
C CYS A 439 1.07 25.40 -35.36
N ALA A 440 2.08 25.99 -36.00
CA ALA A 440 2.01 26.33 -37.43
C ALA A 440 1.78 25.09 -38.31
N HIS A 441 2.40 23.96 -37.96
CA HIS A 441 2.23 22.68 -38.65
C HIS A 441 0.80 22.14 -38.48
N LEU A 442 0.24 22.15 -37.26
CA LEU A 442 -1.16 21.81 -37.02
C LEU A 442 -2.14 22.66 -37.84
N PHE A 443 -1.93 23.97 -37.92
CA PHE A 443 -2.79 24.86 -38.71
C PHE A 443 -2.67 24.62 -40.21
N SER A 444 -1.46 24.32 -40.69
CA SER A 444 -1.20 24.01 -42.11
C SER A 444 -1.90 22.70 -42.51
N ASP A 445 -1.80 21.66 -41.69
CA ASP A 445 -2.46 20.38 -41.94
C ASP A 445 -3.99 20.50 -41.84
N ALA A 446 -4.48 21.30 -40.89
CA ALA A 446 -5.91 21.57 -40.77
C ALA A 446 -6.47 22.26 -42.02
N GLN A 447 -5.68 23.09 -42.72
CA GLN A 447 -6.08 23.71 -43.97
C GLN A 447 -6.31 22.67 -45.08
N ALA A 448 -5.48 21.62 -45.14
CA ALA A 448 -5.63 20.54 -46.10
C ALA A 448 -6.89 19.70 -45.82
N LEU A 449 -7.24 19.52 -44.55
CA LEU A 449 -8.39 18.74 -44.10
C LEU A 449 -9.73 19.49 -44.22
N ASP A 450 -9.82 20.69 -43.65
CA ASP A 450 -11.02 21.54 -43.68
C ASP A 450 -10.65 23.03 -43.76
N ARG A 451 -10.68 23.56 -44.99
CA ARG A 451 -10.41 24.97 -45.27
C ARG A 451 -11.33 25.95 -44.53
N ARG A 452 -12.58 25.58 -44.27
CA ARG A 452 -13.55 26.46 -43.61
C ARG A 452 -13.28 26.54 -42.12
N ALA A 453 -13.02 25.40 -41.47
CA ALA A 453 -12.60 25.37 -40.08
C ALA A 453 -11.26 26.10 -39.89
N HIS A 454 -10.27 25.83 -40.74
CA HIS A 454 -9.01 26.54 -40.71
C HIS A 454 -9.16 28.07 -40.84
N LEU A 455 -10.04 28.56 -41.72
CA LEU A 455 -10.30 30.01 -41.85
C LEU A 455 -10.90 30.61 -40.57
N ARG A 456 -11.88 29.94 -39.96
CA ARG A 456 -12.49 30.40 -38.70
C ARG A 456 -11.48 30.42 -37.56
N ALA A 457 -10.75 29.32 -37.39
CA ALA A 457 -9.66 29.18 -36.43
C ALA A 457 -8.60 30.28 -36.61
N SER A 458 -8.17 30.51 -37.85
CA SER A 458 -7.19 31.55 -38.18
C SER A 458 -7.70 32.93 -37.81
N ALA A 459 -8.95 33.26 -38.14
CA ALA A 459 -9.55 34.55 -37.84
C ALA A 459 -9.66 34.81 -36.33
N HIS A 460 -9.92 33.76 -35.56
CA HIS A 460 -10.01 33.84 -34.11
C HIS A 460 -8.63 34.04 -33.44
N LEU A 461 -7.61 33.34 -33.94
CA LEU A 461 -6.27 33.34 -33.34
C LEU A 461 -5.42 34.56 -33.76
N LEU A 462 -5.52 35.01 -35.02
CA LEU A 462 -4.65 36.05 -35.58
C LEU A 462 -4.54 37.33 -34.74
N PRO A 463 -5.64 37.90 -34.19
CA PRO A 463 -5.54 39.11 -33.36
C PRO A 463 -4.61 38.96 -32.15
N VAL A 464 -4.56 37.78 -31.54
CA VAL A 464 -3.68 37.50 -30.40
C VAL A 464 -2.24 37.34 -30.87
N LEU A 465 -2.01 36.66 -32.01
CA LEU A 465 -0.68 36.50 -32.59
C LEU A 465 -0.04 37.87 -32.87
N LEU A 466 -0.79 38.79 -33.49
CA LEU A 466 -0.28 40.12 -33.84
C LEU A 466 0.04 40.99 -32.62
N ARG A 467 -0.61 40.75 -31.47
CA ARG A 467 -0.25 41.40 -30.20
C ARG A 467 0.98 40.77 -29.55
N SER A 468 1.28 39.52 -29.87
CA SER A 468 2.32 38.70 -29.23
C SER A 468 3.69 38.86 -29.91
N GLY A 469 4.03 40.07 -30.34
CA GLY A 469 5.25 40.36 -31.10
C GLY A 469 6.57 40.10 -30.35
N HIS A 470 6.52 39.90 -29.02
CA HIS A 470 7.68 39.53 -28.20
C HIS A 470 7.91 38.01 -28.10
N SER A 471 7.00 37.20 -28.66
CA SER A 471 7.00 35.74 -28.61
C SER A 471 7.21 35.19 -30.03
N PRO A 472 7.90 34.04 -30.21
CA PRO A 472 8.18 33.43 -31.52
C PRO A 472 6.94 32.79 -32.17
N VAL A 473 5.94 33.60 -32.47
CA VAL A 473 4.66 33.18 -33.07
C VAL A 473 4.58 33.43 -34.58
N SER A 474 5.66 33.92 -35.20
CA SER A 474 5.67 34.32 -36.62
C SER A 474 5.34 33.17 -37.56
N SER A 475 5.77 31.94 -37.25
CA SER A 475 5.40 30.74 -38.00
C SER A 475 3.89 30.47 -38.00
N ILE A 476 3.22 30.72 -36.88
CA ILE A 476 1.76 30.58 -36.76
C ILE A 476 1.06 31.67 -37.59
N VAL A 477 1.61 32.90 -37.59
CA VAL A 477 1.11 33.98 -38.46
C VAL A 477 1.21 33.57 -39.92
N THR A 478 2.33 32.97 -40.34
CA THR A 478 2.52 32.44 -41.69
C THR A 478 1.51 31.36 -42.06
N ALA A 479 1.10 30.51 -41.11
CA ALA A 479 0.08 29.49 -41.35
C ALA A 479 -1.35 30.04 -41.39
N THR A 480 -1.65 31.12 -40.66
CA THR A 480 -3.02 31.62 -40.42
C THR A 480 -3.40 32.84 -41.28
N PHE A 481 -2.48 33.79 -41.44
CA PHE A 481 -2.72 35.04 -42.14
C PHE A 481 -3.12 34.86 -43.63
N PRO A 482 -2.49 33.96 -44.42
CA PRO A 482 -2.79 33.85 -45.84
C PRO A 482 -4.24 33.48 -46.18
N ALA A 483 -4.87 32.64 -45.35
CA ALA A 483 -6.27 32.27 -45.55
C ALA A 483 -7.19 33.49 -45.39
N ILE A 484 -6.91 34.31 -44.37
CA ILE A 484 -7.65 35.56 -44.12
C ILE A 484 -7.41 36.56 -45.25
N TYR A 485 -6.16 36.74 -45.67
CA TYR A 485 -5.82 37.67 -46.76
C TYR A 485 -6.56 37.33 -48.05
N ARG A 486 -6.59 36.04 -48.43
CA ARG A 486 -7.32 35.57 -49.62
C ARG A 486 -8.83 35.83 -49.55
N GLU A 487 -9.43 35.76 -48.37
CA GLU A 487 -10.83 36.13 -48.20
C GLU A 487 -11.05 37.65 -48.25
N LEU A 488 -10.14 38.45 -47.69
CA LEU A 488 -10.20 39.91 -47.78
C LEU A 488 -9.99 40.44 -49.20
N ALA A 489 -9.31 39.67 -50.06
CA ALA A 489 -9.07 39.98 -51.46
C ALA A 489 -10.26 39.70 -52.39
N LYS A 490 -11.30 39.03 -51.91
CA LYS A 490 -12.53 38.82 -52.67
C LYS A 490 -13.35 40.12 -52.73
N GLU A 491 -14.03 40.33 -53.85
CA GLU A 491 -14.90 41.50 -54.06
C GLU A 491 -16.23 41.41 -53.29
N ASP A 492 -16.55 40.23 -52.74
CA ASP A 492 -17.79 39.92 -52.01
C ASP A 492 -17.85 40.53 -50.59
N GLU A 493 -19.03 40.45 -49.96
CA GLU A 493 -19.22 40.81 -48.57
C GLU A 493 -18.37 39.91 -47.66
N VAL A 494 -17.52 40.53 -46.83
CA VAL A 494 -16.61 39.80 -45.93
C VAL A 494 -17.43 39.07 -44.86
N PRO A 495 -17.13 37.80 -44.57
CA PRO A 495 -17.72 37.07 -43.45
C PRO A 495 -17.67 37.86 -42.14
N ASP A 496 -18.76 37.83 -41.37
CA ASP A 496 -18.90 38.56 -40.09
C ASP A 496 -17.74 38.32 -39.12
N LEU A 497 -17.20 37.10 -39.11
CA LEU A 497 -16.09 36.69 -38.26
C LEU A 497 -14.79 37.48 -38.50
N LEU A 498 -14.60 38.06 -39.70
CA LEU A 498 -13.42 38.86 -40.04
C LEU A 498 -13.61 40.35 -39.73
N ARG A 499 -14.83 40.80 -39.39
CA ARG A 499 -15.14 42.21 -39.06
C ARG A 499 -14.48 42.68 -37.76
N PHE A 500 -14.09 41.74 -36.89
CA PHE A 500 -13.43 42.01 -35.62
C PHE A 500 -11.90 42.08 -35.71
N ILE A 501 -11.33 41.77 -36.88
CA ILE A 501 -9.90 41.88 -37.13
C ILE A 501 -9.58 43.36 -37.41
N PRO A 502 -8.50 43.94 -36.83
CA PRO A 502 -8.21 45.38 -36.87
C PRO A 502 -7.93 45.98 -38.27
N PHE A 503 -8.21 45.27 -39.37
CA PHE A 503 -7.91 45.66 -40.75
C PHE A 503 -9.08 46.32 -41.51
N PHE A 504 -10.17 46.68 -40.85
CA PHE A 504 -11.37 47.14 -41.54
C PHE A 504 -11.25 48.60 -42.03
N ASP A 505 -10.66 48.77 -43.21
CA ASP A 505 -10.63 50.01 -44.01
C ASP A 505 -11.19 49.74 -45.42
N TRP A 506 -11.49 50.78 -46.21
CA TRP A 506 -12.08 50.65 -47.56
C TRP A 506 -11.17 49.88 -48.54
N ASP A 507 -9.85 49.92 -48.34
CA ASP A 507 -8.85 49.05 -48.99
C ASP A 507 -8.30 48.02 -48.00
N ARG A 508 -9.11 46.97 -47.79
CA ARG A 508 -8.90 45.89 -46.81
C ARG A 508 -7.54 45.20 -46.96
N CYS A 509 -7.13 44.93 -48.20
CA CYS A 509 -5.86 44.27 -48.50
C CYS A 509 -4.65 45.18 -48.26
N LYS A 510 -4.76 46.49 -48.53
CA LYS A 510 -3.69 47.44 -48.20
C LYS A 510 -3.52 47.59 -46.69
N SER A 511 -4.61 47.65 -45.93
CA SER A 511 -4.57 47.72 -44.47
C SER A 511 -4.00 46.45 -43.83
N ALA A 512 -4.38 45.27 -44.31
CA ALA A 512 -3.81 44.00 -43.83
C ALA A 512 -2.30 43.90 -44.10
N ARG A 513 -1.84 44.29 -45.31
CA ARG A 513 -0.41 44.37 -45.66
C ARG A 513 0.35 45.32 -44.75
N ARG A 514 -0.24 46.49 -44.46
CA ARG A 514 0.36 47.50 -43.58
C ARG A 514 0.57 46.96 -42.17
N GLU A 515 -0.47 46.45 -41.53
CA GLU A 515 -0.37 46.01 -40.14
C GLU A 515 0.59 44.83 -40.01
N LEU A 516 0.56 43.88 -40.96
CA LEU A 516 1.49 42.76 -40.95
C LEU A 516 2.95 43.25 -41.02
N ALA A 517 3.27 44.13 -41.98
CA ALA A 517 4.61 44.69 -42.13
C ALA A 517 5.05 45.47 -40.87
N GLU A 518 4.17 46.31 -40.32
CA GLU A 518 4.47 47.08 -39.11
C GLU A 518 4.67 46.17 -37.89
N THR A 519 3.94 45.05 -37.79
CA THR A 519 4.08 44.10 -36.68
C THR A 519 5.40 43.32 -36.77
N PHE A 520 5.77 42.85 -37.95
CA PHE A 520 7.07 42.19 -38.19
C PHE A 520 8.26 43.14 -37.96
N LEU A 521 8.12 44.44 -38.27
CA LEU A 521 9.14 45.45 -37.95
C LEU A 521 9.23 45.77 -36.46
N ARG A 522 8.11 45.78 -35.75
CA ARG A 522 8.07 46.01 -34.29
C ARG A 522 8.61 44.82 -33.49
N SER A 523 8.53 43.61 -34.04
CA SER A 523 9.02 42.41 -33.37
C SER A 523 10.54 42.30 -33.44
N SER A 524 11.16 41.99 -32.30
CA SER A 524 12.58 41.66 -32.21
C SER A 524 12.87 40.15 -32.36
N VAL A 525 11.85 39.31 -32.30
CA VAL A 525 11.98 37.83 -32.22
C VAL A 525 11.47 37.13 -33.48
N TRP A 526 10.56 37.76 -34.23
CA TRP A 526 9.96 37.14 -35.41
C TRP A 526 10.96 36.98 -36.56
N SER A 527 10.88 35.83 -37.21
CA SER A 527 11.75 35.52 -38.34
C SER A 527 11.39 36.39 -39.56
N PRO A 528 12.37 37.07 -40.19
CA PRO A 528 12.15 37.76 -41.47
C PRO A 528 11.68 36.81 -42.58
N ALA A 529 12.14 35.55 -42.57
CA ALA A 529 11.72 34.53 -43.52
C ALA A 529 10.21 34.26 -43.44
N ASP A 530 9.62 34.26 -42.23
CA ASP A 530 8.20 34.05 -42.03
C ASP A 530 7.34 35.16 -42.68
N PHE A 531 7.83 36.41 -42.71
CA PHE A 531 7.15 37.50 -43.42
C PHE A 531 7.08 37.23 -44.93
N ALA A 532 8.20 36.80 -45.52
CA ALA A 532 8.26 36.46 -46.94
C ALA A 532 7.32 35.28 -47.26
N LEU A 533 7.29 34.26 -46.41
CA LEU A 533 6.37 33.14 -46.54
C LEU A 533 4.91 33.56 -46.43
N ALA A 534 4.56 34.43 -45.49
CA ALA A 534 3.20 34.93 -45.34
C ALA A 534 2.74 35.66 -46.62
N GLY A 535 3.62 36.49 -47.22
CA GLY A 535 3.35 37.15 -48.49
C GLY A 535 3.24 36.18 -49.67
N LEU A 536 4.12 35.19 -49.73
CA LEU A 536 4.13 34.15 -50.77
C LEU A 536 2.86 33.29 -50.72
N TYR A 537 2.51 32.74 -49.56
CA TYR A 537 1.30 31.93 -49.37
C TYR A 537 0.00 32.72 -49.53
N SER A 538 0.07 34.05 -49.36
CA SER A 538 -1.04 34.96 -49.67
C SER A 538 -1.20 35.19 -51.18
N GLY A 539 -0.23 34.81 -52.01
CA GLY A 539 -0.24 35.02 -53.46
C GLY A 539 0.07 36.44 -53.92
N ASP A 540 0.60 37.29 -53.04
CA ASP A 540 0.81 38.73 -53.30
C ASP A 540 2.18 39.24 -52.81
N LEU A 541 3.19 38.35 -52.84
CA LEU A 541 4.53 38.61 -52.34
C LEU A 541 5.13 39.95 -52.82
N PRO A 542 5.08 40.32 -54.12
CA PRO A 542 5.66 41.58 -54.58
C PRO A 542 5.10 42.81 -53.86
N ARG A 543 3.80 42.81 -53.55
CA ARG A 543 3.16 43.95 -52.86
C ARG A 543 3.46 43.97 -51.36
N PHE A 544 3.64 42.82 -50.72
CA PHE A 544 4.12 42.74 -49.33
C PHE A 544 5.56 43.28 -49.22
N LEU A 545 6.46 42.83 -50.10
CA LEU A 545 7.85 43.30 -50.12
C LEU A 545 7.93 44.80 -50.43
N ARG A 546 7.13 45.31 -51.38
CA ARG A 546 7.07 46.76 -51.66
C ARG A 546 6.57 47.56 -50.46
N ARG A 547 5.57 47.07 -49.72
CA ARG A 547 5.09 47.73 -48.49
C ARG A 547 6.17 47.74 -47.40
N MET A 548 6.86 46.62 -47.21
CA MET A 548 7.97 46.50 -46.26
C MET A 548 9.10 47.46 -46.60
N ALA A 549 9.54 47.49 -47.86
CA ALA A 549 10.60 48.39 -48.31
C ALA A 549 10.27 49.87 -48.11
N LYS A 550 9.00 50.28 -48.22
CA LYS A 550 8.54 51.66 -47.98
C LYS A 550 8.48 52.05 -46.49
N ALA A 551 8.55 51.10 -45.56
CA ALA A 551 8.50 51.36 -44.13
C ALA A 551 9.85 51.88 -43.59
N TYR A 552 9.82 52.49 -42.39
CA TYR A 552 11.03 52.91 -41.69
C TYR A 552 11.92 51.69 -41.38
N ASP A 553 13.21 51.76 -41.71
CA ASP A 553 14.19 50.65 -41.64
C ASP A 553 13.86 49.41 -42.51
N GLY A 554 12.88 49.52 -43.40
CA GLY A 554 12.44 48.42 -44.26
C GLY A 554 13.49 47.87 -45.21
N GLU A 555 14.44 48.68 -45.66
CA GLU A 555 15.54 48.23 -46.55
C GLU A 555 16.46 47.23 -45.84
N ARG A 556 16.80 47.52 -44.58
CA ARG A 556 17.58 46.60 -43.75
C ARG A 556 16.79 45.33 -43.46
N TYR A 557 15.47 45.45 -43.30
CA TYR A 557 14.62 44.29 -43.12
C TYR A 557 14.61 43.38 -44.37
N ILE A 558 14.52 43.94 -45.57
CA ILE A 558 14.61 43.17 -46.82
C ILE A 558 15.97 42.46 -46.93
N ALA A 559 17.07 43.13 -46.60
CA ALA A 559 18.40 42.50 -46.59
C ALA A 559 18.47 41.30 -45.62
N ARG A 560 17.83 41.39 -44.45
CA ARG A 560 17.73 40.25 -43.51
C ARG A 560 16.93 39.07 -44.09
N ILE A 561 15.93 39.33 -44.92
CA ILE A 561 15.21 38.26 -45.65
C ILE A 561 16.15 37.60 -46.67
N GLU A 562 16.96 38.39 -47.38
CA GLU A 562 17.96 37.86 -48.35
C GLU A 562 19.03 37.00 -47.66
N GLU A 563 19.55 37.46 -46.53
CA GLU A 563 20.52 36.72 -45.72
C GLU A 563 19.94 35.40 -45.19
N ASP A 564 18.65 35.39 -44.85
CA ASP A 564 17.94 34.23 -44.30
C ASP A 564 17.21 33.39 -45.37
N LEU A 565 17.49 33.57 -46.67
CA LEU A 565 16.85 32.78 -47.74
C LEU A 565 17.01 31.27 -47.54
N ARG A 566 18.10 30.83 -46.91
CA ARG A 566 18.37 29.41 -46.68
C ARG A 566 17.48 28.77 -45.62
N SER A 567 16.85 29.55 -44.74
CA SER A 567 15.91 29.04 -43.74
C SER A 567 14.52 28.74 -44.33
N LEU A 568 14.22 29.30 -45.51
CA LEU A 568 12.97 29.04 -46.21
C LEU A 568 12.90 27.60 -46.75
N PRO A 569 11.69 27.02 -46.85
CA PRO A 569 11.45 25.77 -47.57
C PRO A 569 12.07 25.81 -48.98
N PRO A 570 12.76 24.74 -49.44
CA PRO A 570 13.48 24.75 -50.72
C PRO A 570 12.64 25.17 -51.93
N GLN A 571 11.35 24.85 -51.91
CA GLN A 571 10.40 25.20 -52.96
C GLN A 571 10.11 26.71 -53.03
N SER A 572 10.23 27.43 -51.91
CA SER A 572 9.91 28.85 -51.78
C SER A 572 11.12 29.76 -52.02
N GLN A 573 12.35 29.23 -51.98
CA GLN A 573 13.59 30.02 -52.06
C GLN A 573 13.71 30.77 -53.39
N ALA A 574 13.42 30.09 -54.51
CA ALA A 574 13.52 30.67 -55.85
C ALA A 574 12.51 31.82 -56.04
N ASP A 575 11.26 31.60 -55.62
CA ASP A 575 10.20 32.60 -55.76
C ASP A 575 10.47 33.85 -54.93
N VAL A 576 10.95 33.69 -53.69
CA VAL A 576 11.31 34.81 -52.82
C VAL A 576 12.54 35.54 -53.36
N SER A 577 13.59 34.83 -53.75
CA SER A 577 14.79 35.44 -54.35
C SER A 577 14.47 36.22 -55.61
N GLN A 578 13.60 35.70 -56.48
CA GLN A 578 13.18 36.39 -57.70
C GLN A 578 12.33 37.63 -57.37
N ALA A 579 11.42 37.54 -56.40
CA ALA A 579 10.58 38.67 -56.00
C ALA A 579 11.41 39.82 -55.39
N ILE A 580 12.44 39.50 -54.59
CA ILE A 580 13.36 40.51 -54.06
C ILE A 580 14.24 41.11 -55.16
N SER A 581 14.74 40.29 -56.09
CA SER A 581 15.50 40.80 -57.25
C SER A 581 14.67 41.76 -58.10
N ASN A 582 13.39 41.43 -58.35
CA ASN A 582 12.46 42.30 -59.06
C ASN A 582 12.19 43.61 -58.29
N LEU A 583 12.11 43.54 -56.96
CA LEU A 583 11.96 44.74 -56.11
C LEU A 583 13.18 45.66 -56.23
N HIS A 584 14.40 45.13 -56.25
CA HIS A 584 15.62 45.93 -56.45
C HIS A 584 15.69 46.58 -57.83
N LEU A 585 15.17 45.91 -58.87
CA LEU A 585 15.06 46.49 -60.21
C LEU A 585 14.02 47.64 -60.27
N ASP A 586 12.95 47.53 -59.47
CA ASP A 586 11.87 48.53 -59.34
C ASP A 586 12.11 49.55 -58.20
N TRP A 587 13.27 49.49 -57.53
CA TRP A 587 13.59 50.29 -56.35
C TRP A 587 13.47 51.81 -56.54
N PRO A 588 13.79 52.39 -57.71
CA PRO A 588 13.58 53.82 -57.96
C PRO A 588 12.12 54.27 -57.82
N ALA A 589 11.14 53.39 -58.08
CA ALA A 589 9.71 53.70 -57.94
C ALA A 589 9.23 53.78 -56.48
N LYS A 590 10.08 53.42 -55.50
CA LYS A 590 9.80 53.55 -54.07
C LYS A 590 9.50 54.99 -53.63
N TYR A 591 10.11 55.97 -54.30
CA TYR A 591 9.91 57.40 -54.04
C TYR A 591 8.70 57.99 -54.78
N GLU A 592 7.93 57.19 -55.53
CA GLU A 592 6.66 57.59 -56.12
C GLU A 592 5.50 57.38 -55.12
N TRP A 593 4.76 58.46 -54.87
CA TRP A 593 3.80 58.65 -53.78
C TRP A 593 2.37 58.25 -54.18
N ARG A 594 2.21 57.53 -55.29
CA ARG A 594 0.90 57.22 -55.91
C ARG A 594 0.31 55.84 -55.55
N ASP A 595 0.92 55.07 -54.66
CA ASP A 595 0.43 53.75 -54.20
C ASP A 595 -0.13 53.74 -52.78
#